data_AF-A0A512N7U0-F1
#
_entry.id   AF-A0A512N7U0-F1
#
_cell.length_a   1.000
_cell.length_b   1.000
_cell.length_c   1.000
_cell.angle_alpha   90.00
_cell.angle_beta   90.00
_cell.angle_gamma   90.00
#
_symmetry.space_group_name_H-M   'P 1'
#
loop_
_entity.id
_entity.type
_entity.pdbx_description
1 polymer ?
#
loop_
_entity_poly.entity_id
_entity_poly.type
_entity_poly.pdbx_seq_one_letter_code
_entity_poly.pdbx_strand_id
1 'polypeptide(L)'
;MLKGAIVGALAGLLVAGAAQAEPVVWTWTGYGKNVPGSSKCPTYKMVIDVTVDGEAVKGKFQQEGRPERTFETTLGKSGAIKTAAMVGGGGMMDVIGQIKEGDSKIKLYGYCEFEGALTKKK
;
A
#
# COMPACT_ATOMS: atom_id res chain seq x y z
N MET A 1 -29.59 -34.76 -54.24
CA MET A 1 -28.23 -34.81 -53.66
C MET A 1 -27.71 -33.38 -53.58
N LEU A 2 -27.88 -32.73 -52.43
CA LEU A 2 -27.59 -31.31 -52.24
C LEU A 2 -26.14 -31.16 -51.77
N LYS A 3 -25.32 -30.47 -52.57
CA LYS A 3 -23.89 -30.23 -52.34
C LYS A 3 -23.70 -29.35 -51.09
N GLY A 4 -22.83 -29.82 -50.20
CA GLY A 4 -22.53 -29.19 -48.92
C GLY A 4 -21.96 -27.79 -49.05
N ALA A 5 -22.42 -26.91 -48.17
CA ALA A 5 -21.87 -25.61 -47.91
C ALA A 5 -21.62 -25.45 -46.42
N ILE A 6 -20.74 -24.51 -46.09
CA ILE A 6 -20.42 -23.95 -44.78
C ILE A 6 -19.25 -24.66 -44.08
N VAL A 7 -18.05 -24.31 -44.56
CA VAL A 7 -16.79 -24.39 -43.81
C VAL A 7 -16.92 -23.47 -42.59
N GLY A 8 -16.77 -24.05 -41.40
CA GLY A 8 -16.97 -23.38 -40.13
C GLY A 8 -15.94 -22.28 -39.86
N ALA A 9 -16.42 -21.05 -39.73
CA ALA A 9 -15.67 -19.95 -39.14
C ALA A 9 -16.11 -19.82 -37.67
N LEU A 10 -15.28 -20.28 -36.75
CA LEU A 10 -15.36 -19.94 -35.31
C LEU A 10 -13.93 -19.89 -34.76
N ALA A 11 -13.20 -18.84 -35.16
CA ALA A 11 -12.05 -18.37 -34.40
C ALA A 11 -12.59 -17.68 -33.14
N GLY A 12 -12.78 -18.46 -32.07
CA GLY A 12 -13.07 -17.93 -30.75
C GLY A 12 -11.88 -17.12 -30.26
N LEU A 13 -11.91 -15.80 -30.45
CA LEU A 13 -11.05 -14.88 -29.73
C LEU A 13 -11.45 -14.93 -28.26
N LEU A 14 -10.78 -15.79 -27.50
CA LEU A 14 -10.67 -15.69 -26.06
C LEU A 14 -9.84 -14.45 -25.75
N VAL A 15 -10.47 -13.29 -25.74
CA VAL A 15 -9.91 -12.13 -25.02
C VAL A 15 -9.96 -12.49 -23.55
N ALA A 16 -8.90 -13.13 -23.08
CA ALA A 16 -8.59 -13.25 -21.67
C ALA A 16 -8.45 -11.82 -21.13
N GLY A 17 -9.55 -11.27 -20.62
CA GLY A 17 -9.50 -10.04 -19.85
C GLY A 17 -8.57 -10.27 -18.68
N ALA A 18 -7.43 -9.60 -18.68
CA ALA A 18 -6.63 -9.45 -17.48
C ALA A 18 -7.54 -8.76 -16.45
N ALA A 19 -8.07 -9.53 -15.51
CA ALA A 19 -8.74 -8.98 -14.35
C ALA A 19 -7.70 -8.22 -13.53
N GLN A 20 -7.47 -6.94 -13.87
CA GLN A 20 -6.75 -6.04 -12.99
C GLN A 20 -7.63 -5.88 -11.75
N ALA A 21 -7.18 -6.45 -10.64
CA ALA A 21 -7.86 -6.31 -9.37
C ALA A 21 -7.95 -4.82 -9.03
N GLU A 22 -9.13 -4.36 -8.61
CA GLU A 22 -9.32 -2.98 -8.19
C GLU A 22 -8.32 -2.63 -7.07
N PRO A 23 -7.77 -1.41 -7.07
CA PRO A 23 -6.84 -0.99 -6.03
C PRO A 23 -7.43 -1.15 -4.63
N VAL A 24 -6.71 -1.82 -3.74
CA VAL A 24 -7.12 -1.99 -2.35
C VAL A 24 -6.44 -0.97 -1.47
N VAL A 25 -7.22 -0.20 -0.71
CA VAL A 25 -6.69 0.77 0.25
C VAL A 25 -6.76 0.19 1.66
N TRP A 26 -5.63 0.26 2.36
CA TRP A 26 -5.49 -0.10 3.77
C TRP A 26 -5.21 1.16 4.57
N THR A 27 -5.67 1.22 5.82
CA THR A 27 -5.51 2.41 6.66
C THR A 27 -5.13 2.07 8.08
N TRP A 28 -4.36 2.95 8.70
CA TRP A 28 -4.07 2.96 10.12
C TRP A 28 -4.14 4.40 10.63
N THR A 29 -4.63 4.58 11.85
CA THR A 29 -4.59 5.86 12.55
C THR A 29 -4.19 5.61 13.99
N GLY A 30 -3.22 6.38 14.49
CA GLY A 30 -2.76 6.22 15.86
C GLY A 30 -1.73 7.26 16.27
N TYR A 31 -1.19 7.08 17.47
CA TYR A 31 -0.19 7.95 18.07
C TYR A 31 1.21 7.36 17.90
N GLY A 32 2.21 8.23 17.82
CA GLY A 32 3.61 7.82 17.75
C GLY A 32 4.13 7.27 19.08
N LYS A 33 5.10 6.37 19.00
CA LYS A 33 5.91 5.94 20.15
C LYS A 33 7.25 6.66 20.14
N ASN A 34 7.77 6.95 21.33
CA ASN A 34 9.12 7.50 21.46
C ASN A 34 10.14 6.44 21.03
N VAL A 35 11.20 6.90 20.39
CA VAL A 35 12.40 6.14 20.08
C VAL A 35 13.58 6.79 20.83
N PRO A 36 14.75 6.16 20.96
CA PRO A 36 15.89 6.78 21.63
C PRO A 36 16.17 8.19 21.07
N GLY A 37 16.15 9.20 21.93
CA GLY A 37 16.37 10.60 21.55
C GLY A 37 15.10 11.40 21.22
N SER A 38 13.90 10.82 21.29
CA SER A 38 12.63 11.55 21.15
C SER A 38 11.75 11.47 22.40
N SER A 39 10.95 12.51 22.63
CA SER A 39 10.12 12.64 23.85
C SER A 39 8.68 13.06 23.58
N LYS A 40 8.37 13.54 22.37
CA LYS A 40 7.06 14.13 22.02
C LYS A 40 6.20 13.23 21.14
N CYS A 41 6.64 12.04 20.77
CA CYS A 41 5.94 11.19 19.82
C CYS A 41 4.52 10.77 20.24
N PRO A 42 4.24 10.50 21.54
CA PRO A 42 2.89 10.18 21.99
C PRO A 42 1.84 11.27 21.78
N THR A 43 2.25 12.53 21.53
CA THR A 43 1.30 13.61 21.21
C THR A 43 1.05 13.76 19.71
N TYR A 44 1.80 13.03 18.88
CA TYR A 44 1.70 13.09 17.43
C TYR A 44 0.75 12.03 16.94
N LYS A 45 -0.39 12.47 16.41
CA LYS A 45 -1.35 11.62 15.73
C LYS A 45 -1.03 11.56 14.24
N MET A 46 -1.11 10.37 13.66
CA MET A 46 -0.79 10.09 12.26
C MET A 46 -1.92 9.25 11.65
N VAL A 47 -2.29 9.59 10.41
CA VAL A 47 -3.08 8.74 9.52
C VAL A 47 -2.16 8.20 8.44
N ILE A 48 -2.24 6.91 8.14
CA ILE A 48 -1.47 6.24 7.10
C ILE A 48 -2.44 5.47 6.22
N ASP A 49 -2.43 5.75 4.93
CA ASP A 49 -3.13 4.99 3.90
C ASP A 49 -2.11 4.29 3.00
N VAL A 50 -2.34 3.02 2.70
CA VAL A 50 -1.52 2.21 1.81
C VAL A 50 -2.42 1.66 0.72
N THR A 51 -2.27 2.19 -0.49
CA THR A 51 -2.94 1.70 -1.70
C THR A 51 -2.08 0.64 -2.37
N VAL A 52 -2.68 -0.51 -2.65
CA VAL A 52 -2.07 -1.61 -3.42
C VAL A 52 -2.84 -1.79 -4.71
N ASP A 53 -2.15 -1.65 -5.84
CA ASP A 53 -2.68 -1.87 -7.18
C ASP A 53 -1.77 -2.88 -7.91
N GLY A 54 -2.21 -4.13 -7.99
CA GLY A 54 -1.34 -5.25 -8.35
C GLY A 54 -0.15 -5.35 -7.40
N GLU A 55 1.07 -5.16 -7.92
CA GLU A 55 2.30 -5.11 -7.12
C GLU A 55 2.70 -3.69 -6.71
N ALA A 56 2.11 -2.65 -7.30
CA ALA A 56 2.44 -1.27 -6.99
C ALA A 56 1.88 -0.88 -5.62
N VAL A 57 2.70 -0.21 -4.81
CA VAL A 57 2.33 0.29 -3.49
C VAL A 57 2.52 1.80 -3.46
N LYS A 58 1.45 2.52 -3.16
CA LYS A 58 1.48 3.95 -2.88
C LYS A 58 1.00 4.20 -1.46
N GLY A 59 1.89 4.73 -0.63
CA GLY A 59 1.57 5.19 0.71
C GLY A 59 1.28 6.68 0.75
N LYS A 60 0.29 7.07 1.54
CA LYS A 60 0.04 8.44 1.98
C LYS A 60 0.07 8.47 3.49
N PHE A 61 0.72 9.45 4.08
CA PHE A 61 0.70 9.62 5.52
C PHE A 61 0.65 11.09 5.89
N GLN A 62 -0.14 11.40 6.91
CA GLN A 62 -0.34 12.74 7.40
C GLN A 62 -0.34 12.76 8.91
N GLN A 63 0.61 13.51 9.47
CA GLN A 63 0.60 13.87 10.87
C GLN A 63 -0.34 15.08 11.05
N GLU A 64 -1.14 15.08 12.12
CA GLU A 64 -2.02 16.19 12.44
C GLU A 64 -1.23 17.52 12.54
N GLY A 65 -1.70 18.56 11.85
CA GLY A 65 -1.00 19.85 11.78
C GLY A 65 0.31 19.83 10.96
N ARG A 66 0.51 18.84 10.09
CA ARG A 66 1.62 18.78 9.12
C ARG A 66 1.09 18.48 7.71
N PRO A 67 1.86 18.81 6.65
CA PRO A 67 1.52 18.41 5.29
C PRO A 67 1.46 16.88 5.14
N GLU A 68 0.55 16.41 4.28
CA GLU A 68 0.56 15.03 3.77
C GLU A 68 1.87 14.76 3.02
N ARG A 69 2.34 13.52 3.12
CA ARG A 69 3.52 13.01 2.43
C ARG A 69 3.24 11.63 1.86
N THR A 70 4.11 11.20 0.97
CA THR A 70 3.95 9.93 0.26
C THR A 70 5.20 9.09 0.26
N PHE A 71 5.01 7.79 0.02
CA PHE A 71 6.05 6.87 -0.37
C PHE A 71 5.53 5.98 -1.50
N GLU A 72 6.43 5.51 -2.34
CA GLU A 72 6.09 4.58 -3.42
C GLU A 72 7.10 3.44 -3.42
N THR A 73 6.61 2.22 -3.66
CA THR A 73 7.42 1.01 -3.75
C THR A 73 6.62 -0.09 -4.45
N THR A 74 7.17 -1.30 -4.50
CA THR A 74 6.47 -2.49 -4.97
C THR A 74 6.40 -3.52 -3.85
N LEU A 75 5.38 -4.39 -3.90
CA LEU A 75 5.28 -5.51 -2.97
C LEU A 75 6.43 -6.48 -3.19
N GLY A 76 7.16 -6.75 -2.12
CA GLY A 76 8.12 -7.84 -2.07
C GLY A 76 7.45 -9.19 -1.85
N LYS A 77 8.28 -10.23 -1.69
CA LYS A 77 7.82 -11.60 -1.39
C LYS A 77 6.85 -11.60 -0.21
N SER A 78 5.74 -12.33 -0.36
CA SER A 78 4.69 -12.46 0.66
C SER A 78 4.06 -11.13 1.10
N GLY A 79 4.02 -10.15 0.19
CA GLY A 79 3.38 -8.84 0.42
C GLY A 79 4.23 -7.88 1.27
N ALA A 80 5.54 -8.10 1.38
CA ALA A 80 6.42 -7.25 2.16
C ALA A 80 6.53 -5.83 1.57
N ILE A 81 6.55 -4.82 2.44
CA ILE A 81 6.85 -3.42 2.08
C ILE A 81 8.16 -3.06 2.76
N LYS A 82 9.13 -2.56 2.00
CA LYS A 82 10.38 -2.02 2.53
C LYS A 82 10.88 -0.89 1.64
N THR A 83 10.76 0.33 2.12
CA THR A 83 11.21 1.55 1.41
C THR A 83 11.55 2.64 2.42
N ALA A 84 11.91 3.83 1.94
CA ALA A 84 12.06 5.02 2.75
C ALA A 84 11.11 6.13 2.24
N ALA A 85 10.65 6.99 3.15
CA ALA A 85 9.82 8.15 2.82
C ALA A 85 10.52 9.44 3.24
N MET A 86 10.47 10.46 2.37
CA MET A 86 10.99 11.79 2.67
C MET A 86 10.02 12.54 3.58
N VAL A 87 10.51 13.11 4.68
CA VAL A 87 9.69 13.85 5.66
C VAL A 87 9.85 15.37 5.60
N GLY A 88 10.59 15.88 4.61
CA GLY A 88 10.90 17.29 4.46
C GLY A 88 12.09 17.72 5.33
N GLY A 89 12.71 18.85 4.98
CA GLY A 89 13.92 19.33 5.66
C GLY A 89 15.12 18.37 5.58
N GLY A 90 15.16 17.50 4.56
CA GLY A 90 16.19 16.47 4.40
C GLY A 90 16.01 15.21 5.27
N GLY A 91 14.98 15.15 6.12
CA GLY A 91 14.71 13.97 6.93
C GLY A 91 14.12 12.82 6.12
N MET A 92 14.43 11.59 6.54
CA MET A 92 13.85 10.35 6.03
C MET A 92 13.26 9.51 7.17
N MET A 93 12.32 8.64 6.81
CA MET A 93 11.82 7.57 7.68
C MET A 93 11.83 6.25 6.92
N ASP A 94 12.13 5.17 7.62
CA ASP A 94 11.99 3.81 7.11
C ASP A 94 10.51 3.42 7.10
N VAL A 95 10.06 2.84 5.99
CA VAL A 95 8.72 2.30 5.83
C VAL A 95 8.84 0.79 5.70
N ILE A 96 8.35 0.07 6.70
CA ILE A 96 8.41 -1.38 6.78
C ILE A 96 7.00 -1.89 7.02
N GLY A 97 6.54 -2.85 6.23
CA GLY A 97 5.19 -3.37 6.39
C GLY A 97 4.99 -4.72 5.73
N GLN A 98 3.75 -5.19 5.83
CA GLN A 98 3.29 -6.39 5.16
C GLN A 98 1.82 -6.21 4.80
N ILE A 99 1.46 -6.57 3.58
CA ILE A 99 0.07 -6.68 3.13
C ILE A 99 -0.26 -8.15 3.00
N LYS A 100 -1.08 -8.64 3.93
CA LYS A 100 -1.53 -10.03 3.97
C LYS A 100 -2.92 -10.05 4.60
N GLU A 101 -3.84 -10.79 4.00
CA GLU A 101 -5.18 -10.94 4.56
C GLU A 101 -5.12 -11.41 6.02
N GLY A 102 -5.76 -10.66 6.92
CA GLY A 102 -5.78 -10.93 8.36
C GLY A 102 -4.52 -10.53 9.16
N ASP A 103 -3.40 -10.16 8.54
CA ASP A 103 -2.14 -9.77 9.23
C ASP A 103 -1.43 -8.58 8.55
N SER A 104 -2.18 -7.72 7.87
CA SER A 104 -1.63 -6.49 7.28
C SER A 104 -1.18 -5.54 8.37
N LYS A 105 0.04 -5.00 8.26
CA LYS A 105 0.64 -4.08 9.24
C LYS A 105 1.62 -3.13 8.58
N ILE A 106 1.85 -1.99 9.24
CA ILE A 106 2.78 -0.97 8.79
C ILE A 106 3.56 -0.41 9.98
N LYS A 107 4.81 -0.03 9.72
CA LYS A 107 5.70 0.71 10.60
C LYS A 107 6.42 1.80 9.82
N LEU A 108 6.27 3.04 10.27
CA LEU A 108 7.05 4.20 9.85
C LEU A 108 8.00 4.54 10.99
N TYR A 109 9.30 4.37 10.78
CA TYR A 109 10.33 4.56 11.80
C TYR A 109 11.29 5.69 11.42
N GLY A 110 11.36 6.73 12.25
CA GLY A 110 12.25 7.87 12.08
C GLY A 110 12.47 8.57 13.40
N TYR A 111 12.21 9.89 13.47
CA TYR A 111 12.19 10.63 14.75
C TYR A 111 11.13 10.09 15.73
N CYS A 112 10.06 9.52 15.20
CA CYS A 112 9.03 8.79 15.94
C CYS A 112 8.77 7.46 15.27
N GLU A 113 8.26 6.50 16.03
CA GLU A 113 7.74 5.24 15.50
C GLU A 113 6.22 5.30 15.41
N PHE A 114 5.66 5.03 14.24
CA PHE A 114 4.23 4.87 14.03
C PHE A 114 4.00 3.45 13.51
N GLU A 115 3.38 2.60 14.32
CA GLU A 115 3.22 1.17 14.01
C GLU A 115 1.82 0.67 14.39
N GLY A 116 1.25 -0.18 13.54
CA GLY A 116 0.08 -0.96 13.90
C GLY A 116 -0.47 -1.81 12.78
N ALA A 117 -1.52 -2.55 13.12
CA ALA A 117 -2.30 -3.33 12.18
C ALA A 117 -3.08 -2.41 11.23
N LEU A 118 -3.04 -2.74 9.95
CA LEU A 118 -3.77 -2.04 8.90
C LEU A 118 -5.18 -2.61 8.78
N THR A 119 -6.17 -1.73 8.66
CA THR A 119 -7.55 -2.11 8.35
C THR A 119 -7.85 -1.84 6.88
N LYS A 120 -8.48 -2.77 6.17
CA LYS A 120 -8.94 -2.53 4.79
C LYS A 120 -10.03 -1.46 4.81
N LYS A 121 -9.86 -0.38 4.06
CA LYS A 121 -10.92 0.61 3.82
C LYS A 121 -11.99 -0.05 2.95
N LYS A 122 -13.25 0.09 3.37
CA LYS A 122 -14.42 -0.37 2.63
C LYS A 122 -14.74 0.58 1.50
#